data_AF-A0A4Y8I053-F1
#
_entry.id   AF-A0A4Y8I053-F1
#
_cell.length_a   1.000
_cell.length_b   1.000
_cell.length_c   1.000
_cell.angle_alpha   90.00
_cell.angle_beta   90.00
_cell.angle_gamma   90.00
#
_symmetry.space_group_name_H-M   'P 1'
#
loop_
_entity.id
_entity.type
_entity.pdbx_description
1 polymer ?
#
loop_
_entity_poly.entity_id
_entity_poly.type
_entity_poly.pdbx_seq_one_letter_code
_entity_poly.pdbx_strand_id
1 'polypeptide(L)'
;MAIIKIQDVIEIPNCGLYAKTPQALKSLSDDLEKKGYKIEDCSKDKNRLAREVQEKKGWHLWYVSLKDDVYQRRGKCDSCGSYIDVRGIQSHKHKCEKCGEYTYLEYVDGSIVRFKFLLDDNEQRTFEPTLRMKVFNYDDKLHCLLLYPGLENGNSLILQTWQRNKDKWQEVEKDGKRFIAIRYNPYSAYIENDAVISIYEVCGHQYNHKVVKLYDGKEYGDFNSLPIPESYIIYETWHWAPLKPSPTLHERIIIAAGMVSDCGYYYQDGRSAFSNVHLERMHLFVKHFTTLDIKKWDKMIVGAPKSGPGMIKTVASFCDDHPKIKNRPNIGNLLVGLSKVCSGRNLTEAEKTSMVNALKDPKESKLFFDTFGYPK
;
A
#
# COMPACT_ATOMS: atom_id res chain seq x y z
N MET A 1 7.67 11.16 -20.37
CA MET A 1 6.51 10.25 -20.30
C MET A 1 5.96 10.07 -21.70
N ALA A 2 5.81 8.83 -22.16
CA ALA A 2 5.29 8.53 -23.48
C ALA A 2 3.80 8.94 -23.55
N ILE A 3 3.54 10.10 -24.17
CA ILE A 3 2.17 10.56 -24.44
C ILE A 3 1.61 9.62 -25.51
N ILE A 4 0.62 8.81 -25.15
CA ILE A 4 -0.15 8.06 -26.15
C ILE A 4 -0.93 9.08 -26.97
N LYS A 5 -0.50 9.31 -28.21
CA LYS A 5 -1.14 10.24 -29.15
C LYS A 5 -2.07 9.47 -30.09
N ILE A 6 -3.17 8.96 -29.53
CA ILE A 6 -4.21 8.30 -30.30
C ILE A 6 -5.43 9.21 -30.29
N GLN A 7 -5.97 9.48 -31.47
CA GLN A 7 -7.18 10.29 -31.61
C GLN A 7 -8.29 9.70 -30.73
N ASP A 8 -9.02 10.57 -30.03
CA ASP A 8 -10.14 10.19 -29.15
C ASP A 8 -9.77 9.32 -27.93
N VAL A 9 -8.47 9.24 -27.60
CA VAL A 9 -7.97 8.75 -26.31
C VAL A 9 -7.48 9.94 -25.50
N ILE A 10 -7.96 10.07 -24.27
CA ILE A 10 -7.47 11.06 -23.31
C ILE A 10 -6.71 10.32 -22.21
N GLU A 11 -5.45 10.69 -22.01
CA GLU A 11 -4.68 10.25 -20.86
C GLU A 11 -4.92 11.20 -19.69
N ILE A 12 -5.30 10.65 -18.54
CA ILE A 12 -5.22 11.35 -17.25
C ILE A 12 -4.00 10.78 -16.52
N PRO A 13 -2.90 11.56 -16.38
CA PRO A 13 -1.62 11.05 -15.90
C PRO A 13 -1.71 10.33 -14.56
N ASN A 14 -1.14 9.12 -14.47
CA ASN A 14 -1.19 8.22 -13.29
C ASN A 14 -2.61 7.80 -12.84
N CYS A 15 -3.66 8.09 -13.62
CA CYS A 15 -5.03 7.70 -13.32
C CYS A 15 -5.59 6.74 -14.37
N GLY A 16 -5.33 6.96 -15.66
CA GLY A 16 -5.72 5.99 -16.69
C GLY A 16 -5.90 6.58 -18.08
N LEU A 17 -6.28 5.70 -19.00
CA LEU A 17 -6.54 5.98 -20.40
C LEU A 17 -8.04 5.91 -20.66
N TYR A 18 -8.59 6.95 -21.28
CA TYR A 18 -10.03 7.09 -21.49
C TYR A 18 -10.31 7.08 -22.99
N ALA A 19 -10.79 5.95 -23.49
CA ALA A 19 -11.14 5.79 -24.90
C ALA A 19 -12.59 6.26 -25.14
N LYS A 20 -12.76 7.23 -26.04
CA LYS A 20 -14.07 7.84 -26.33
C LYS A 20 -14.91 7.08 -27.34
N THR A 21 -14.32 6.13 -28.08
CA THR A 21 -15.03 5.30 -29.05
C THR A 21 -14.46 3.88 -29.07
N PRO A 22 -15.23 2.87 -29.52
CA PRO A 22 -14.72 1.53 -29.75
C PRO A 22 -13.52 1.49 -30.71
N GLN A 23 -13.49 2.35 -31.73
CA GLN A 23 -12.39 2.46 -32.68
C GLN A 23 -11.12 3.00 -32.03
N ALA A 24 -11.25 3.98 -31.14
CA ALA A 24 -10.14 4.50 -30.34
C ALA A 24 -9.60 3.44 -29.39
N LEU A 25 -10.48 2.66 -28.74
CA LEU A 25 -10.07 1.53 -27.91
C LEU A 25 -9.28 0.50 -28.73
N LYS A 26 -9.78 0.10 -29.90
CA LYS A 26 -9.07 -0.84 -30.77
C LYS A 26 -7.68 -0.33 -31.15
N SER A 27 -7.60 0.91 -31.61
CA SER A 27 -6.32 1.55 -31.98
C SER A 27 -5.36 1.63 -30.80
N LEU A 28 -5.88 1.91 -29.60
CA LEU A 28 -5.12 1.91 -28.35
C LEU A 28 -4.60 0.52 -28.00
N SER A 29 -5.45 -0.50 -28.09
CA SER A 29 -5.06 -1.88 -27.84
C SER A 29 -3.94 -2.32 -28.78
N ASP A 30 -4.08 -2.06 -30.09
CA ASP A 30 -3.08 -2.42 -31.08
C ASP A 30 -1.72 -1.72 -30.82
N ASP A 31 -1.73 -0.44 -30.41
CA ASP A 31 -0.51 0.31 -30.05
C ASP A 31 0.16 -0.22 -28.77
N LEU A 32 -0.63 -0.54 -27.75
CA LEU A 32 -0.14 -1.10 -26.49
C LEU A 32 0.44 -2.51 -26.68
N GLU A 33 -0.21 -3.37 -27.47
CA GLU A 33 0.31 -4.70 -27.76
C GLU A 33 1.65 -4.65 -28.51
N LYS A 34 1.81 -3.72 -29.48
CA LYS A 34 3.08 -3.47 -30.17
C LYS A 34 4.18 -2.99 -29.24
N LYS A 35 3.82 -2.28 -28.17
CA LYS A 35 4.74 -1.82 -27.11
C LYS A 35 5.03 -2.90 -26.06
N GLY A 36 4.53 -4.11 -26.25
CA GLY A 36 4.82 -5.23 -25.36
C GLY A 36 3.91 -5.33 -24.15
N TYR A 37 2.74 -4.68 -24.17
CA TYR A 37 1.76 -4.83 -23.11
C TYR A 37 0.85 -6.05 -23.34
N LYS A 38 0.42 -6.65 -22.23
CA LYS A 38 -0.70 -7.58 -22.14
C LYS A 38 -1.94 -6.79 -21.73
N ILE A 39 -3.08 -7.08 -22.38
CA ILE A 39 -4.36 -6.44 -22.09
C ILE A 39 -5.31 -7.49 -21.53
N GLU A 40 -5.84 -7.23 -20.34
CA GLU A 40 -6.75 -8.13 -19.62
C GLU A 40 -8.14 -7.52 -19.49
N ASP A 41 -9.15 -8.26 -19.92
CA ASP A 41 -10.56 -7.91 -19.73
C ASP A 41 -10.98 -8.20 -18.29
N CYS A 42 -11.09 -7.13 -17.51
CA CYS A 42 -11.49 -7.22 -16.12
C CYS A 42 -12.97 -7.60 -15.94
N SER A 43 -13.81 -7.47 -16.96
CA SER A 43 -15.23 -7.84 -16.84
C SER A 43 -15.45 -9.34 -16.70
N LYS A 44 -14.44 -10.16 -17.03
CA LYS A 44 -14.46 -11.62 -16.90
C LYS A 44 -14.08 -12.12 -15.50
N ASP A 45 -13.65 -11.23 -14.61
CA ASP A 45 -13.34 -11.58 -13.22
C ASP A 45 -14.63 -11.89 -12.45
N LYS A 46 -14.74 -13.13 -11.95
CA LYS A 46 -15.91 -13.63 -11.20
C LYS A 46 -16.17 -12.84 -9.91
N ASN A 47 -15.18 -12.14 -9.38
CA ASN A 47 -15.30 -11.33 -8.18
C ASN A 47 -15.82 -9.90 -8.46
N ARG A 48 -16.04 -9.54 -9.74
CA ARG A 48 -16.54 -8.21 -10.12
C ARG A 48 -18.03 -8.21 -10.43
N LEU A 49 -18.59 -7.01 -10.40
CA LEU A 49 -19.98 -6.77 -10.82
C LEU A 49 -20.17 -7.12 -12.30
N ALA A 50 -21.40 -7.41 -12.72
CA ALA A 50 -21.72 -7.62 -14.12
C ALA A 50 -21.24 -6.45 -15.01
N ARG A 51 -20.85 -6.76 -16.25
CA ARG A 51 -20.23 -5.81 -17.18
C ARG A 51 -21.09 -4.56 -17.38
N GLU A 52 -22.39 -4.72 -17.55
CA GLU A 52 -23.34 -3.63 -17.77
C GLU A 52 -23.37 -2.65 -16.59
N VAL A 53 -23.20 -3.18 -15.36
CA VAL A 53 -23.12 -2.36 -14.15
C VAL A 53 -21.80 -1.61 -14.11
N GLN A 54 -20.70 -2.25 -14.50
CA GLN A 54 -19.38 -1.63 -14.59
C GLN A 54 -19.37 -0.48 -15.62
N GLU A 55 -19.90 -0.73 -16.82
CA GLU A 55 -20.06 0.26 -17.91
C GLU A 55 -20.85 1.48 -17.43
N LYS A 56 -22.06 1.26 -16.89
CA LYS A 56 -22.91 2.35 -16.38
C LYS A 56 -22.25 3.13 -15.25
N LYS A 57 -21.54 2.45 -14.35
CA LYS A 57 -20.85 3.09 -13.22
C LYS A 57 -19.50 3.70 -13.59
N GLY A 58 -19.04 3.57 -14.83
CA GLY A 58 -17.77 4.11 -15.30
C GLY A 58 -16.55 3.45 -14.66
N TRP A 59 -16.63 2.14 -14.41
CA TRP A 59 -15.50 1.34 -13.93
C TRP A 59 -14.52 1.12 -15.09
N HIS A 60 -13.24 0.89 -14.77
CA HIS A 60 -12.29 0.42 -15.78
C HIS A 60 -12.63 -1.02 -16.16
N LEU A 61 -12.64 -1.28 -17.46
CA LEU A 61 -12.95 -2.61 -18.00
C LEU A 61 -11.69 -3.36 -18.41
N TRP A 62 -10.57 -2.65 -18.52
CA TRP A 62 -9.32 -3.24 -18.96
C TRP A 62 -8.19 -2.87 -18.01
N TYR A 63 -7.37 -3.86 -17.70
CA TYR A 63 -6.08 -3.68 -17.06
C TYR A 63 -4.99 -4.04 -18.05
N VAL A 64 -3.97 -3.19 -18.13
CA VAL A 64 -2.88 -3.34 -19.08
C VAL A 64 -1.58 -3.36 -18.30
N SER A 65 -0.72 -4.34 -18.53
CA SER A 65 0.59 -4.45 -17.88
C SER A 65 1.65 -4.87 -18.89
N LEU A 66 2.90 -4.45 -18.70
CA LEU A 66 3.99 -4.97 -19.51
C LEU A 66 4.07 -6.50 -19.36
N LYS A 67 4.31 -7.20 -20.47
CA LYS A 67 4.50 -8.66 -20.46
C LYS A 67 5.79 -9.04 -19.74
N ASP A 68 5.82 -10.21 -19.10
CA ASP A 68 6.97 -10.69 -18.33
C ASP A 68 8.24 -10.89 -19.18
N ASP A 69 8.10 -11.11 -20.49
CA ASP A 69 9.23 -11.19 -21.44
C ASP A 69 9.79 -9.81 -21.82
N VAL A 70 9.02 -8.74 -21.63
CA VAL A 70 9.39 -7.34 -21.91
C VAL A 70 9.87 -6.61 -20.66
N TYR A 71 9.27 -6.92 -19.51
CA TYR A 71 9.55 -6.31 -18.22
C TYR A 71 9.73 -7.38 -17.15
N GLN A 72 10.87 -7.35 -16.45
CA GLN A 72 11.13 -8.25 -15.33
C GLN A 72 11.57 -7.47 -14.10
N ARG A 73 10.96 -7.76 -12.96
CA ARG A 73 11.45 -7.33 -11.66
C ARG A 73 12.26 -8.48 -11.04
N ARG A 74 13.55 -8.25 -10.82
CA ARG A 74 14.51 -9.27 -10.33
C ARG A 74 15.26 -8.76 -9.11
N GLY A 75 15.72 -9.68 -8.27
CA GLY A 75 16.81 -9.39 -7.34
C GLY A 75 18.13 -9.41 -8.10
N LYS A 76 19.09 -8.59 -7.68
CA LYS A 76 20.47 -8.66 -8.14
C LYS A 76 21.37 -8.84 -6.94
N CYS A 77 22.12 -9.94 -6.91
CA CYS A 77 23.08 -10.21 -5.84
C CYS A 77 24.25 -9.22 -5.92
N ASP A 78 24.59 -8.57 -4.81
CA ASP A 78 25.66 -7.57 -4.81
C ASP A 78 27.06 -8.21 -4.85
N SER A 79 27.21 -9.44 -4.36
CA SER A 79 28.49 -10.17 -4.40
C SER A 79 28.90 -10.62 -5.80
N CYS A 80 27.98 -11.19 -6.59
CA CYS A 80 28.31 -11.77 -7.91
C CYS A 80 27.62 -11.09 -9.10
N GLY A 81 26.72 -10.13 -8.85
CA GLY A 81 25.99 -9.41 -9.89
C GLY A 81 24.91 -10.20 -10.62
N SER A 82 24.68 -11.48 -10.26
CA SER A 82 23.69 -12.33 -10.92
C SER A 82 22.26 -11.92 -10.59
N TYR A 83 21.36 -12.05 -11.58
CA TYR A 83 19.92 -11.88 -11.36
C TYR A 83 19.33 -13.13 -10.71
N ILE A 84 18.54 -12.91 -9.65
CA ILE A 84 17.82 -13.91 -8.89
C ILE A 84 16.33 -13.55 -8.87
N ASP A 85 15.47 -14.55 -8.74
CA ASP A 85 14.05 -14.29 -8.62
C ASP A 85 13.71 -13.58 -7.30
N VAL A 86 12.85 -12.56 -7.32
CA VAL A 86 12.50 -11.78 -6.11
C VAL A 86 11.77 -12.65 -5.09
N ARG A 87 10.94 -13.61 -5.53
CA ARG A 87 10.31 -14.59 -4.63
C ARG A 87 11.33 -15.65 -4.19
N GLY A 88 12.23 -16.02 -5.12
CA GLY A 88 13.45 -16.82 -4.88
C GLY A 88 14.30 -16.37 -3.70
N ILE A 89 14.43 -15.06 -3.48
CA ILE A 89 15.20 -14.48 -2.37
C ILE A 89 14.74 -15.03 -1.02
N GLN A 90 13.43 -15.23 -0.83
CA GLN A 90 12.86 -15.78 0.41
C GLN A 90 12.83 -17.32 0.37
N SER A 91 12.60 -17.93 -0.79
CA SER A 91 12.45 -19.40 -0.91
C SER A 91 13.76 -20.18 -0.98
N HIS A 92 14.91 -19.56 -1.27
CA HIS A 92 16.21 -20.24 -1.40
C HIS A 92 17.11 -20.04 -0.19
N LYS A 93 16.52 -20.16 1.01
CA LYS A 93 17.22 -20.00 2.28
C LYS A 93 18.01 -18.70 2.38
N HIS A 94 17.49 -17.64 1.77
CA HIS A 94 18.13 -16.32 1.73
C HIS A 94 19.49 -16.30 1.03
N LYS A 95 19.80 -17.27 0.15
CA LYS A 95 21.08 -17.37 -0.55
C LYS A 95 20.92 -17.16 -2.06
N CYS A 96 21.97 -16.62 -2.67
CA CYS A 96 22.11 -16.56 -4.11
C CYS A 96 22.29 -17.98 -4.67
N GLU A 97 21.43 -18.40 -5.60
CA GLU A 97 21.53 -19.70 -6.27
C GLU A 97 22.80 -19.87 -7.11
N LYS A 98 23.52 -18.77 -7.41
CA LYS A 98 24.73 -18.79 -8.24
C LYS A 98 26.01 -18.87 -7.42
N CYS A 99 26.18 -18.00 -6.43
CA CYS A 99 27.42 -17.94 -5.63
C CYS A 99 27.26 -18.46 -4.20
N GLY A 100 26.05 -18.79 -3.74
CA GLY A 100 25.78 -19.29 -2.39
C GLY A 100 25.82 -18.25 -1.28
N GLU A 101 26.20 -17.01 -1.58
CA GLU A 101 26.22 -15.89 -0.63
C GLU A 101 24.82 -15.57 -0.12
N TYR A 102 24.71 -15.18 1.15
CA TYR A 102 23.45 -14.69 1.70
C TYR A 102 23.06 -13.39 1.00
N THR A 103 21.82 -13.31 0.52
CA THR A 103 21.25 -12.15 -0.17
C THR A 103 20.23 -11.40 0.68
N TYR A 104 19.54 -12.06 1.62
CA TYR A 104 18.43 -11.43 2.38
C TYR A 104 18.71 -11.27 3.88
N LEU A 105 18.62 -12.35 4.65
CA LEU A 105 18.81 -12.31 6.09
C LEU A 105 19.72 -13.46 6.51
N GLU A 106 20.87 -13.11 7.05
CA GLU A 106 21.80 -14.03 7.70
C GLU A 106 21.76 -13.80 9.23
N TYR A 107 21.58 -14.88 9.98
CA TYR A 107 21.65 -14.89 11.44
C TYR A 107 23.09 -15.09 11.89
N VAL A 108 23.88 -14.01 11.80
CA VAL A 108 25.30 -14.00 12.18
C VAL A 108 25.46 -14.00 13.70
N ASP A 109 26.49 -14.67 14.19
CA ASP A 109 26.88 -14.67 15.61
C ASP A 109 27.05 -13.24 16.14
N GLY A 110 26.39 -12.94 17.25
CA GLY A 110 26.39 -11.63 17.89
C GLY A 110 25.34 -10.64 17.36
N SER A 111 24.64 -10.96 16.27
CA SER A 111 23.50 -10.13 15.81
C SER A 111 22.39 -10.09 16.86
N ILE A 112 21.62 -9.01 16.92
CA ILE A 112 20.53 -8.87 17.90
C ILE A 112 19.21 -9.12 17.20
N VAL A 113 18.47 -10.14 17.62
CA VAL A 113 17.10 -10.36 17.15
C VAL A 113 16.10 -9.68 18.07
N ARG A 114 15.09 -9.04 17.49
CA ARG A 114 13.91 -8.51 18.18
C ARG A 114 12.70 -9.35 17.81
N PHE A 115 12.04 -9.95 18.78
CA PHE A 115 10.91 -10.84 18.54
C PHE A 115 9.80 -10.71 19.59
N LYS A 116 8.63 -11.27 19.28
CA LYS A 116 7.56 -11.54 20.24
C LYS A 116 7.16 -13.01 20.13
N PHE A 117 6.59 -13.55 21.20
CA PHE A 117 5.96 -14.87 21.11
C PHE A 117 4.64 -14.76 20.36
N LEU A 118 4.31 -15.80 19.62
CA LEU A 118 3.02 -15.97 18.99
C LEU A 118 2.04 -16.58 20.00
N LEU A 119 0.79 -16.14 19.98
CA LEU A 119 -0.29 -16.81 20.71
C LEU A 119 -0.65 -18.13 20.03
N ASP A 120 -1.43 -18.95 20.73
CA ASP A 120 -1.79 -20.31 20.29
C ASP A 120 -2.57 -20.33 18.95
N ASP A 121 -3.13 -19.19 18.53
CA ASP A 121 -3.80 -18.98 17.23
C ASP A 121 -2.92 -18.25 16.18
N ASN A 122 -1.59 -18.19 16.36
CA ASN A 122 -0.66 -17.40 15.55
C ASN A 122 -0.95 -15.88 15.52
N GLU A 123 -1.79 -15.40 16.44
CA GLU A 123 -2.08 -13.97 16.57
C GLU A 123 -0.97 -13.21 17.30
N GLN A 124 -0.69 -12.00 16.83
CA GLN A 124 0.22 -11.07 17.49
C GLN A 124 -0.57 -10.09 18.36
N ARG A 125 -0.19 -9.95 19.64
CA ARG A 125 -0.67 -8.81 20.44
C ARG A 125 0.13 -7.56 20.10
N THR A 126 -0.56 -6.52 19.61
CA THR A 126 0.02 -5.22 19.24
C THR A 126 0.91 -4.64 20.35
N PHE A 127 0.53 -4.82 21.62
CA PHE A 127 1.24 -4.29 22.80
C PHE A 127 2.09 -5.30 23.56
N GLU A 128 2.31 -6.51 23.05
CA GLU A 128 3.27 -7.40 23.72
C GLU A 128 4.68 -6.81 23.68
N PRO A 129 5.42 -6.86 24.81
CA PRO A 129 6.76 -6.33 24.87
C PRO A 129 7.65 -7.12 23.92
N THR A 130 8.45 -6.40 23.13
CA THR A 130 9.42 -7.02 22.23
C THR A 130 10.64 -7.46 23.02
N LEU A 131 10.99 -8.74 22.89
CA LEU A 131 12.18 -9.32 23.50
C LEU A 131 13.39 -9.09 22.59
N ARG A 132 14.57 -8.99 23.21
CA ARG A 132 15.85 -8.78 22.50
C ARG A 132 16.88 -9.73 23.03
N MET A 133 17.50 -10.50 22.14
CA MET A 133 18.54 -11.47 22.48
C MET A 133 19.61 -11.49 21.40
N LYS A 134 20.83 -11.88 21.79
CA LYS A 134 21.91 -12.11 20.84
C LYS A 134 21.74 -13.47 20.19
N VAL A 135 21.92 -13.50 18.88
CA VAL A 135 21.86 -14.70 18.05
C VAL A 135 23.24 -15.34 18.02
N PHE A 136 23.27 -16.66 18.10
CA PHE A 136 24.45 -17.46 17.76
C PHE A 136 24.41 -17.87 16.29
N ASN A 137 23.34 -18.59 15.90
CA ASN A 137 23.03 -18.91 14.51
C ASN A 137 21.59 -19.44 14.37
N TYR A 138 21.20 -19.77 13.15
CA TYR A 138 20.01 -20.55 12.85
C TYR A 138 20.38 -22.02 12.55
N ASP A 139 19.72 -22.97 13.20
CA ASP A 139 19.93 -24.40 12.96
C ASP A 139 18.89 -24.95 11.98
N ASP A 140 19.30 -25.08 10.71
CA ASP A 140 18.47 -25.58 9.61
C ASP A 140 17.91 -26.99 9.84
N LYS A 141 18.57 -27.84 10.63
CA LYS A 141 18.12 -29.23 10.88
C LYS A 141 17.05 -29.30 11.95
N LEU A 142 17.16 -28.43 12.95
CA LEU A 142 16.25 -28.38 14.10
C LEU A 142 15.12 -27.36 13.93
N HIS A 143 15.19 -26.53 12.88
CA HIS A 143 14.29 -25.40 12.65
C HIS A 143 14.20 -24.47 13.87
N CYS A 144 15.36 -24.16 14.46
CA CYS A 144 15.45 -23.37 15.68
C CYS A 144 16.43 -22.21 15.50
N LEU A 145 16.04 -21.05 16.02
CA LEU A 145 16.97 -19.96 16.28
C LEU A 145 17.70 -20.24 17.59
N LEU A 146 19.04 -20.24 17.54
CA LEU A 146 19.88 -20.41 18.72
C LEU A 146 20.33 -19.04 19.23
N LEU A 147 20.00 -18.76 20.49
CA LEU A 147 20.22 -17.47 21.14
C LEU A 147 21.14 -17.63 22.35
N TYR A 148 21.99 -16.64 22.60
CA TYR A 148 22.74 -16.60 23.85
C TYR A 148 21.79 -16.37 25.03
N PRO A 149 22.00 -17.05 26.18
CA PRO A 149 21.23 -16.79 27.38
C PRO A 149 21.43 -15.35 27.84
N GLY A 150 20.31 -14.66 28.10
CA GLY A 150 20.32 -13.26 28.55
C GLY A 150 19.49 -12.36 27.64
N LEU A 151 18.52 -11.69 28.23
CA LEU A 151 17.75 -10.64 27.56
C LEU A 151 18.54 -9.34 27.58
N GLU A 152 18.69 -8.69 26.43
CA GLU A 152 19.36 -7.39 26.31
C GLU A 152 18.52 -6.25 26.91
N ASN A 153 17.22 -6.47 27.10
CA ASN A 153 16.27 -5.51 27.67
C ASN A 153 15.54 -6.12 28.87
N GLY A 154 16.00 -5.85 30.09
CA GLY A 154 15.52 -6.53 31.31
C GLY A 154 14.44 -5.83 32.12
N ASN A 155 13.45 -5.16 31.50
CA ASN A 155 12.36 -4.57 32.30
C ASN A 155 11.41 -5.68 32.85
N SER A 156 10.69 -5.37 33.93
CA SER A 156 9.85 -6.34 34.64
C SER A 156 8.79 -6.99 33.74
N LEU A 157 8.23 -6.24 32.78
CA LEU A 157 7.25 -6.75 31.83
C LEU A 157 7.88 -7.74 30.84
N ILE A 158 9.08 -7.46 30.33
CA ILE A 158 9.82 -8.36 29.42
C ILE A 158 10.20 -9.65 30.14
N LEU A 159 10.67 -9.56 31.39
CA LEU A 159 11.00 -10.73 32.20
C LEU A 159 9.76 -11.59 32.47
N GLN A 160 8.61 -10.97 32.77
CA GLN A 160 7.35 -11.69 32.93
C GLN A 160 6.94 -12.39 31.63
N THR A 161 7.01 -11.71 30.48
CA THR A 161 6.68 -12.32 29.18
C THR A 161 7.62 -13.48 28.85
N TRP A 162 8.91 -13.36 29.13
CA TRP A 162 9.88 -14.44 28.94
C TRP A 162 9.55 -15.68 29.77
N GLN A 163 9.26 -15.48 31.07
CA GLN A 163 8.93 -16.58 31.98
C GLN A 163 7.58 -17.22 31.68
N ARG A 164 6.58 -16.44 31.24
CA ARG A 164 5.25 -16.95 30.86
C ARG A 164 5.29 -17.87 29.64
N ASN A 165 6.27 -17.71 28.76
CA ASN A 165 6.43 -18.51 27.54
C ASN A 165 7.58 -19.53 27.67
N LYS A 166 7.88 -19.99 28.89
CA LYS A 166 8.98 -20.93 29.15
C LYS A 166 8.80 -22.30 28.49
N ASP A 167 7.56 -22.68 28.19
CA ASP A 167 7.18 -23.85 27.42
C ASP A 167 7.53 -23.74 25.91
N LYS A 168 7.76 -22.51 25.41
CA LYS A 168 8.04 -22.23 23.99
C LYS A 168 9.53 -22.20 23.65
N TRP A 169 10.41 -22.40 24.63
CA TRP A 169 11.86 -22.41 24.43
C TRP A 169 12.54 -23.42 25.35
N GLN A 170 13.75 -23.84 24.99
CA GLN A 170 14.52 -24.78 25.79
C GLN A 170 16.01 -24.40 25.86
N GLU A 171 16.66 -24.75 26.97
CA GLU A 171 18.12 -24.67 27.06
C GLU A 171 18.73 -25.85 26.31
N VAL A 172 19.71 -25.58 25.47
CA VAL A 172 20.50 -26.58 24.74
C VAL A 172 21.97 -26.31 24.93
N GLU A 173 22.79 -27.36 24.87
CA GLU A 173 24.25 -27.24 24.86
C GLU A 173 24.77 -27.52 23.45
N LYS A 174 25.63 -26.64 22.93
CA LYS A 174 26.31 -26.78 21.64
C LYS A 174 27.74 -26.29 21.80
N ASP A 175 28.71 -27.07 21.35
CA ASP A 175 30.14 -26.73 21.44
C ASP A 175 30.61 -26.31 22.85
N GLY A 176 30.06 -26.96 23.90
CA GLY A 176 30.37 -26.67 25.31
C GLY A 176 29.80 -25.36 25.84
N LYS A 177 28.92 -24.70 25.09
CA LYS A 177 28.23 -23.46 25.48
C LYS A 177 26.72 -23.69 25.59
N ARG A 178 26.09 -23.00 26.53
CA ARG A 178 24.63 -23.02 26.72
C ARG A 178 23.96 -21.99 25.82
N PHE A 179 22.87 -22.39 25.19
CA PHE A 179 22.04 -21.56 24.31
C PHE A 179 20.56 -21.76 24.63
N ILE A 180 19.74 -20.79 24.21
CA ILE A 180 18.29 -20.94 24.16
C ILE A 180 17.90 -21.28 22.73
N ALA A 181 17.22 -22.41 22.55
CA ALA A 181 16.63 -22.80 21.27
C ALA A 181 15.15 -22.42 21.23
N ILE A 182 14.77 -21.66 20.21
CA ILE A 182 13.38 -21.25 19.95
C ILE A 182 12.98 -21.70 18.55
N ARG A 183 11.86 -22.42 18.43
CA ARG A 183 11.38 -22.91 17.13
C ARG A 183 10.93 -21.75 16.23
N TYR A 184 11.49 -21.69 15.03
CA TYR A 184 11.25 -20.62 14.10
C TYR A 184 11.69 -21.03 12.69
N ASN A 185 10.94 -20.65 11.66
CA ASN A 185 11.36 -20.83 10.27
C ASN A 185 11.50 -19.46 9.58
N PRO A 186 12.73 -19.00 9.31
CA PRO A 186 12.98 -17.72 8.64
C PRO A 186 12.58 -17.72 7.16
N TYR A 187 12.40 -18.89 6.55
CA TYR A 187 12.23 -19.04 5.11
C TYR A 187 10.78 -19.17 4.68
N SER A 188 9.85 -19.35 5.62
CA SER A 188 8.44 -19.42 5.30
C SER A 188 7.85 -18.02 5.13
N ALA A 189 7.15 -17.81 4.02
CA ALA A 189 6.38 -16.59 3.77
C ALA A 189 5.14 -16.47 4.68
N TYR A 190 4.76 -17.56 5.35
CA TYR A 190 3.64 -17.64 6.28
C TYR A 190 4.16 -18.11 7.65
N ILE A 191 3.56 -17.63 8.74
CA ILE A 191 3.80 -18.20 10.06
C ILE A 191 3.35 -19.66 9.99
N GLU A 192 4.30 -20.59 10.02
CA GLU A 192 3.99 -22.02 10.07
C GLU A 192 3.27 -22.33 11.38
N ASN A 193 2.41 -23.36 11.38
CA ASN A 193 1.60 -23.72 12.55
C ASN A 193 2.42 -24.04 13.81
N ASP A 194 3.73 -24.21 13.70
CA ASP A 194 4.65 -24.54 14.77
C ASP A 194 5.69 -23.45 15.07
N ALA A 195 5.65 -22.30 14.37
CA ALA A 195 6.46 -21.15 14.74
C ALA A 195 5.95 -20.57 16.06
N VAL A 196 6.84 -20.40 17.04
CA VAL A 196 6.46 -19.88 18.37
C VAL A 196 6.78 -18.40 18.54
N ILE A 197 7.52 -17.81 17.59
CA ILE A 197 7.91 -16.40 17.61
C ILE A 197 7.69 -15.71 16.26
N SER A 198 7.47 -14.40 16.32
CA SER A 198 7.58 -13.49 15.18
C SER A 198 8.77 -12.57 15.36
N ILE A 199 9.67 -12.54 14.38
CA ILE A 199 10.81 -11.62 14.34
C ILE A 199 10.39 -10.32 13.66
N TYR A 200 10.68 -9.19 14.30
CA TYR A 200 10.39 -7.85 13.78
C TYR A 200 11.61 -7.20 13.13
N GLU A 201 12.77 -7.46 13.72
CA GLU A 201 14.01 -6.81 13.33
C GLU A 201 15.16 -7.71 13.74
N VAL A 202 16.16 -7.80 12.88
CA VAL A 202 17.50 -8.23 13.25
C VAL A 202 18.36 -6.97 13.17
N CYS A 203 19.26 -6.75 14.12
CA CYS A 203 20.23 -5.66 14.06
C CYS A 203 21.59 -6.29 13.77
N GLY A 204 22.26 -5.79 12.72
CA GLY A 204 23.55 -6.31 12.26
C GLY A 204 23.47 -7.14 10.97
N HIS A 205 22.28 -7.32 10.37
CA HIS A 205 22.16 -7.91 9.03
C HIS A 205 22.42 -6.87 7.95
N GLN A 206 23.03 -7.30 6.85
CA GLN A 206 23.15 -6.52 5.63
C GLN A 206 22.30 -7.19 4.55
N TYR A 207 21.45 -6.41 3.87
CA TYR A 207 20.85 -6.86 2.63
C TYR A 207 21.92 -6.84 1.54
N ASN A 208 22.30 -8.02 1.06
CA ASN A 208 23.31 -8.19 0.02
C ASN A 208 22.64 -8.46 -1.34
N HIS A 209 21.59 -7.70 -1.60
CA HIS A 209 20.90 -7.66 -2.88
C HIS A 209 20.23 -6.29 -3.05
N LYS A 210 19.95 -5.97 -4.32
CA LYS A 210 19.03 -4.89 -4.69
C LYS A 210 17.94 -5.42 -5.61
N VAL A 211 16.74 -4.86 -5.49
CA VAL A 211 15.68 -5.10 -6.48
C VAL A 211 15.90 -4.17 -7.66
N VAL A 212 15.84 -4.73 -8.86
CA VAL A 212 16.02 -4.02 -10.12
C VAL A 212 14.91 -4.37 -11.10
N LYS A 213 14.68 -3.44 -12.02
CA LYS A 213 13.77 -3.57 -13.14
C LYS A 213 14.59 -3.74 -14.41
N LEU A 214 14.29 -4.78 -15.17
CA LEU A 214 14.87 -5.03 -16.48
C LEU A 214 13.83 -4.67 -17.53
N TYR A 215 14.17 -3.74 -18.40
CA TYR A 215 13.31 -3.31 -19.50
C TYR A 215 14.19 -2.98 -20.71
N ASP A 216 13.88 -3.62 -21.85
CA ASP A 216 14.60 -3.43 -23.12
C ASP A 216 16.14 -3.54 -22.97
N GLY A 217 16.58 -4.59 -22.27
CA GLY A 217 18.01 -4.86 -22.00
C GLY A 217 18.70 -3.89 -21.03
N LYS A 218 17.98 -2.92 -20.46
CA LYS A 218 18.51 -1.94 -19.49
C LYS A 218 18.06 -2.23 -18.07
N GLU A 219 18.96 -1.99 -17.11
CA GLU A 219 18.70 -2.07 -15.67
C GLU A 219 18.25 -0.70 -15.13
N TYR A 220 17.15 -0.70 -14.39
CA TYR A 220 16.65 0.44 -13.63
C TYR A 220 16.55 0.04 -12.16
N GLY A 221 16.84 0.96 -11.23
CA GLY A 221 16.61 0.72 -9.81
C GLY A 221 15.12 0.53 -9.49
N ASP A 222 14.79 -0.12 -8.37
CA ASP A 222 13.40 -0.40 -7.98
C ASP A 222 12.51 0.85 -7.95
N PHE A 223 13.07 1.98 -7.50
CA PHE A 223 12.35 3.26 -7.40
C PHE A 223 12.51 4.15 -8.64
N ASN A 224 13.32 3.74 -9.61
CA ASN A 224 13.49 4.51 -10.84
C ASN A 224 12.28 4.31 -11.74
N SER A 225 11.84 5.41 -12.35
CA SER A 225 10.79 5.36 -13.38
C SER A 225 11.35 4.74 -14.66
N LEU A 226 10.59 3.80 -15.22
CA LEU A 226 10.81 3.33 -16.59
C LEU A 226 10.49 4.45 -17.60
N PRO A 227 11.04 4.38 -18.83
CA PRO A 227 10.70 5.33 -19.90
C PRO A 227 9.21 5.28 -20.30
N ILE A 228 8.54 4.16 -19.99
CA ILE A 228 7.10 3.95 -20.16
C ILE A 228 6.47 3.44 -18.85
N PRO A 229 5.19 3.75 -18.57
CA PRO A 229 4.46 3.19 -17.42
C PRO A 229 4.43 1.65 -17.41
N GLU A 230 4.57 1.05 -16.22
CA GLU A 230 4.51 -0.42 -16.06
C GLU A 230 3.11 -0.99 -16.33
N SER A 231 2.08 -0.20 -16.04
CA SER A 231 0.69 -0.56 -16.24
C SER A 231 -0.21 0.63 -16.52
N TYR A 232 -1.37 0.36 -17.11
CA TYR A 232 -2.47 1.28 -17.30
C TYR A 232 -3.80 0.63 -16.92
N ILE A 233 -4.79 1.47 -16.62
CA ILE A 233 -6.20 1.08 -16.65
C ILE A 233 -6.88 1.81 -17.80
N ILE A 234 -7.77 1.13 -18.51
CA ILE A 234 -8.53 1.71 -19.63
C ILE A 234 -10.02 1.79 -19.28
N TYR A 235 -10.59 2.96 -19.56
CA TYR A 235 -12.01 3.26 -19.44
C TYR A 235 -12.67 3.38 -20.81
N GLU A 236 -13.82 2.72 -20.95
CA GLU A 236 -14.70 2.86 -22.12
C GLU A 236 -15.68 4.01 -21.87
N THR A 237 -15.34 5.23 -22.31
CA THR A 237 -16.12 6.40 -21.88
C THR A 237 -17.41 6.60 -22.66
N TRP A 238 -17.55 6.01 -23.84
CA TRP A 238 -18.76 6.13 -24.66
C TRP A 238 -20.04 5.59 -23.98
N HIS A 239 -19.89 4.75 -22.95
CA HIS A 239 -21.03 4.23 -22.19
C HIS A 239 -21.66 5.25 -21.23
N TRP A 240 -20.91 6.29 -20.84
CA TRP A 240 -21.34 7.19 -19.76
C TRP A 240 -20.99 8.67 -19.98
N ALA A 241 -20.16 9.00 -20.96
CA ALA A 241 -19.82 10.38 -21.31
C ALA A 241 -20.65 10.87 -22.52
N PRO A 242 -20.99 12.17 -22.59
CA PRO A 242 -20.67 13.20 -21.61
C PRO A 242 -21.59 13.15 -20.38
N LEU A 243 -21.00 13.35 -19.20
CA LEU A 243 -21.73 13.43 -17.93
C LEU A 243 -22.45 14.77 -17.79
N LYS A 244 -23.72 14.71 -17.38
CA LYS A 244 -24.54 15.89 -17.04
C LYS A 244 -24.33 16.31 -15.58
N PRO A 245 -24.55 17.60 -15.23
CA PRO A 245 -24.69 18.04 -13.85
C PRO A 245 -25.54 17.08 -13.04
N SER A 246 -25.05 16.71 -11.85
CA SER A 246 -25.78 15.83 -10.94
C SER A 246 -25.21 15.91 -9.53
N PRO A 247 -25.98 15.56 -8.49
CA PRO A 247 -25.56 15.69 -7.10
C PRO A 247 -24.28 14.94 -6.73
N THR A 248 -23.88 13.94 -7.53
CA THR A 248 -22.71 13.07 -7.27
C THR A 248 -21.60 13.19 -8.34
N LEU A 249 -21.73 14.07 -9.33
CA LEU A 249 -20.72 14.23 -10.39
C LEU A 249 -19.34 14.60 -9.83
N HIS A 250 -19.29 15.42 -8.78
CA HIS A 250 -18.06 15.79 -8.10
C HIS A 250 -17.24 14.59 -7.63
N GLU A 251 -17.89 13.51 -7.19
CA GLU A 251 -17.20 12.29 -6.78
C GLU A 251 -16.41 11.69 -7.95
N ARG A 252 -17.02 11.63 -9.15
CA ARG A 252 -16.34 11.11 -10.36
C ARG A 252 -15.15 11.98 -10.76
N ILE A 253 -15.30 13.30 -10.72
CA ILE A 253 -14.21 14.24 -11.06
C ILE A 253 -13.03 14.07 -10.08
N ILE A 254 -13.32 13.99 -8.78
CA ILE A 254 -12.29 13.89 -7.74
C ILE A 254 -11.59 12.52 -7.79
N ILE A 255 -12.34 11.43 -7.94
CA ILE A 255 -11.78 10.07 -8.06
C ILE A 255 -10.94 9.94 -9.32
N ALA A 256 -11.38 10.51 -10.45
CA ALA A 256 -10.60 10.50 -11.70
C ALA A 256 -9.26 11.25 -11.57
N ALA A 257 -9.10 12.15 -10.60
CA ALA A 257 -7.84 12.80 -10.29
C ALA A 257 -6.93 12.00 -9.34
N GLY A 258 -7.37 10.82 -8.89
CA GLY A 258 -6.67 9.96 -7.93
C GLY A 258 -6.92 10.37 -6.48
N MET A 259 -8.00 11.10 -6.20
CA MET A 259 -8.29 11.66 -4.88
C MET A 259 -9.54 11.03 -4.26
N VAL A 260 -9.63 11.05 -2.93
CA VAL A 260 -10.82 10.64 -2.18
C VAL A 260 -11.85 11.77 -2.24
N SER A 261 -13.15 11.47 -2.43
CA SER A 261 -14.21 12.49 -2.49
C SER A 261 -15.00 12.66 -1.17
N ASP A 262 -14.63 11.91 -0.13
CA ASP A 262 -15.26 11.99 1.19
C ASP A 262 -14.60 13.08 2.04
N CYS A 263 -15.40 14.03 2.53
CA CYS A 263 -14.89 15.09 3.41
C CYS A 263 -14.30 14.52 4.71
N GLY A 264 -14.85 13.42 5.21
CA GLY A 264 -14.42 12.72 6.42
C GLY A 264 -12.94 12.33 6.40
N TYR A 265 -12.43 11.98 5.22
CA TYR A 265 -11.02 11.61 5.02
C TYR A 265 -10.06 12.78 5.25
N TYR A 266 -10.46 14.01 4.89
CA TYR A 266 -9.56 15.18 4.90
C TYR A 266 -9.55 15.96 6.21
N TYR A 267 -10.27 15.51 7.24
CA TYR A 267 -10.16 16.06 8.59
C TYR A 267 -8.95 15.49 9.37
N GLN A 268 -8.14 14.64 8.72
CA GLN A 268 -7.07 13.86 9.35
C GLN A 268 -5.68 14.46 9.19
N ASP A 269 -5.50 15.42 8.29
CA ASP A 269 -4.17 15.99 8.12
C ASP A 269 -4.33 17.42 7.64
N GLY A 270 -3.86 18.39 8.43
CA GLY A 270 -3.94 19.82 8.12
C GLY A 270 -3.06 20.25 6.94
N ARG A 271 -2.69 19.33 6.06
CA ARG A 271 -1.86 19.52 4.87
C ARG A 271 -2.73 19.89 3.67
N SER A 272 -2.11 20.50 2.66
CA SER A 272 -2.73 20.64 1.34
C SER A 272 -3.03 19.25 0.77
N ALA A 273 -4.31 18.95 0.60
CA ALA A 273 -4.78 17.68 0.08
C ALA A 273 -4.71 17.64 -1.46
N PHE A 274 -4.88 18.78 -2.11
CA PHE A 274 -4.97 18.88 -3.57
C PHE A 274 -3.79 19.69 -4.12
N SER A 275 -2.88 19.01 -4.83
CA SER A 275 -1.75 19.63 -5.55
C SER A 275 -2.17 20.10 -6.94
N ASN A 276 -1.32 20.90 -7.61
CA ASN A 276 -1.60 21.36 -8.98
C ASN A 276 -1.78 20.20 -9.97
N VAL A 277 -1.07 19.08 -9.77
CA VAL A 277 -1.23 17.87 -10.59
C VAL A 277 -2.66 17.33 -10.48
N HIS A 278 -3.27 17.35 -9.28
CA HIS A 278 -4.66 16.92 -9.11
C HIS A 278 -5.63 17.84 -9.83
N LEU A 279 -5.39 19.16 -9.79
CA LEU A 279 -6.24 20.14 -10.47
C LEU A 279 -6.18 20.00 -11.99
N GLU A 280 -4.99 19.74 -12.54
CA GLU A 280 -4.80 19.47 -13.97
C GLU A 280 -5.58 18.23 -14.42
N ARG A 281 -5.51 17.14 -13.63
CA ARG A 281 -6.27 15.92 -13.90
C ARG A 281 -7.79 16.16 -13.88
N MET A 282 -8.28 16.91 -12.89
CA MET A 282 -9.70 17.28 -12.84
C MET A 282 -10.10 18.14 -14.05
N HIS A 283 -9.27 19.11 -14.44
CA HIS A 283 -9.49 19.93 -15.64
C HIS A 283 -9.62 19.06 -16.89
N LEU A 284 -8.68 18.14 -17.12
CA LEU A 284 -8.72 17.21 -18.25
C LEU A 284 -10.02 16.38 -18.23
N PHE A 285 -10.41 15.87 -17.06
CA PHE A 285 -11.63 15.11 -16.93
C PHE A 285 -12.87 15.94 -17.27
N VAL A 286 -13.01 17.13 -16.68
CA VAL A 286 -14.14 18.04 -16.87
C VAL A 286 -14.26 18.44 -18.34
N LYS A 287 -13.14 18.86 -18.95
CA LYS A 287 -13.04 19.30 -20.34
C LYS A 287 -13.50 18.24 -21.33
N HIS A 288 -13.19 16.97 -21.07
CA HIS A 288 -13.36 15.92 -22.06
C HIS A 288 -14.56 15.01 -21.83
N PHE A 289 -15.08 14.91 -20.60
CA PHE A 289 -16.08 13.90 -20.22
C PHE A 289 -17.33 14.45 -19.55
N THR A 290 -17.44 15.77 -19.39
CA THR A 290 -18.62 16.40 -18.80
C THR A 290 -19.22 17.44 -19.73
N THR A 291 -20.43 17.87 -19.42
CA THR A 291 -21.10 19.00 -20.08
C THR A 291 -20.90 20.33 -19.32
N LEU A 292 -20.08 20.33 -18.26
CA LEU A 292 -19.79 21.52 -17.47
C LEU A 292 -18.96 22.53 -18.29
N ASP A 293 -19.15 23.82 -18.03
CA ASP A 293 -18.41 24.89 -18.69
C ASP A 293 -16.97 24.94 -18.17
N ILE A 294 -16.02 24.55 -19.04
CA ILE A 294 -14.60 24.50 -18.69
C ILE A 294 -14.01 25.88 -18.36
N LYS A 295 -14.49 26.96 -18.98
CA LYS A 295 -14.01 28.33 -18.68
C LYS A 295 -14.47 28.77 -17.29
N LYS A 296 -15.68 28.40 -16.89
CA LYS A 296 -16.17 28.64 -15.52
C LYS A 296 -15.46 27.76 -14.51
N TRP A 297 -15.18 26.50 -14.87
CA TRP A 297 -14.38 25.60 -14.05
C TRP A 297 -13.00 26.19 -13.74
N ASP A 298 -12.27 26.64 -14.78
CA ASP A 298 -10.92 27.19 -14.64
C ASP A 298 -10.90 28.42 -13.73
N LYS A 299 -11.92 29.29 -13.83
CA LYS A 299 -12.05 30.45 -12.92
C LYS A 299 -12.31 30.02 -11.48
N MET A 300 -13.19 29.04 -11.28
CA MET A 300 -13.57 28.53 -9.95
C MET A 300 -12.39 27.84 -9.26
N ILE A 301 -11.66 26.98 -9.97
CA ILE A 301 -10.66 26.10 -9.36
C ILE A 301 -9.41 26.84 -8.87
N VAL A 302 -9.10 27.99 -9.48
CA VAL A 302 -7.99 28.87 -9.05
C VAL A 302 -8.21 29.41 -7.64
N GLY A 303 -9.45 29.74 -7.28
CA GLY A 303 -9.82 30.24 -5.95
C GLY A 303 -10.22 29.16 -4.94
N ALA A 304 -10.26 27.89 -5.36
CA ALA A 304 -10.75 26.81 -4.51
C ALA A 304 -9.76 26.49 -3.37
N PRO A 305 -10.25 26.26 -2.13
CA PRO A 305 -9.38 25.88 -1.01
C PRO A 305 -8.69 24.54 -1.26
N LYS A 306 -7.35 24.53 -1.33
CA LYS A 306 -6.55 23.31 -1.62
C LYS A 306 -6.32 22.41 -0.40
N SER A 307 -6.59 22.91 0.82
CA SER A 307 -6.47 22.18 2.08
C SER A 307 -7.83 21.71 2.60
N GLY A 308 -7.83 20.54 3.22
CA GLY A 308 -9.02 19.96 3.86
C GLY A 308 -10.19 19.67 2.89
N PRO A 309 -11.43 19.61 3.41
CA PRO A 309 -12.62 19.27 2.62
C PRO A 309 -13.13 20.42 1.72
N GLY A 310 -12.50 21.60 1.78
CA GLY A 310 -12.96 22.80 1.06
C GLY A 310 -13.03 22.58 -0.45
N MET A 311 -12.00 21.97 -1.04
CA MET A 311 -11.97 21.62 -2.46
C MET A 311 -13.18 20.77 -2.87
N ILE A 312 -13.52 19.75 -2.07
CA ILE A 312 -14.66 18.86 -2.36
C ILE A 312 -15.95 19.67 -2.43
N LYS A 313 -16.18 20.52 -1.42
CA LYS A 313 -17.39 21.36 -1.36
C LYS A 313 -17.47 22.30 -2.54
N THR A 314 -16.35 22.94 -2.90
CA THR A 314 -16.28 23.85 -4.04
C THR A 314 -16.56 23.15 -5.37
N VAL A 315 -15.95 21.99 -5.62
CA VAL A 315 -16.21 21.18 -6.82
C VAL A 315 -17.66 20.68 -6.84
N ALA A 316 -18.18 20.28 -5.68
CA ALA A 316 -19.56 19.80 -5.52
C ALA A 316 -20.59 20.87 -5.86
N SER A 317 -20.46 22.07 -5.29
CA SER A 317 -21.35 23.21 -5.59
C SER A 317 -21.23 23.70 -7.02
N PHE A 318 -20.11 23.46 -7.70
CA PHE A 318 -19.98 23.75 -9.13
C PHE A 318 -20.73 22.75 -10.00
N CYS A 319 -20.83 21.49 -9.56
CA CYS A 319 -21.45 20.42 -10.33
C CYS A 319 -22.98 20.39 -10.25
N ASP A 320 -23.56 20.86 -9.15
CA ASP A 320 -24.98 20.79 -8.85
C ASP A 320 -25.36 21.77 -7.73
N ASP A 321 -26.57 22.31 -7.77
CA ASP A 321 -27.08 23.24 -6.74
C ASP A 321 -27.36 22.53 -5.40
N HIS A 322 -27.61 21.22 -5.42
CA HIS A 322 -27.94 20.40 -4.24
C HIS A 322 -27.03 19.17 -4.16
N PRO A 323 -25.70 19.35 -4.00
CA PRO A 323 -24.75 18.25 -4.07
C PRO A 323 -24.87 17.29 -2.87
N LYS A 324 -24.71 16.00 -3.15
CA LYS A 324 -24.67 14.94 -2.13
C LYS A 324 -23.24 14.65 -1.70
N ILE A 325 -22.72 15.46 -0.77
CA ILE A 325 -21.34 15.35 -0.29
C ILE A 325 -21.27 14.33 0.85
N LYS A 326 -20.39 13.34 0.73
CA LYS A 326 -20.11 12.37 1.81
C LYS A 326 -19.22 13.01 2.88
N ASN A 327 -19.52 12.68 4.13
CA ASN A 327 -18.74 13.07 5.30
C ASN A 327 -18.78 11.93 6.33
N ARG A 328 -18.15 10.81 6.01
CA ARG A 328 -18.21 9.61 6.85
C ARG A 328 -17.26 9.73 8.05
N PRO A 329 -17.67 9.25 9.24
CA PRO A 329 -16.74 9.05 10.34
C PRO A 329 -15.61 8.08 9.94
N ASN A 330 -14.41 8.31 10.46
CA ASN A 330 -13.25 7.44 10.23
C ASN A 330 -12.31 7.50 11.44
N ILE A 331 -11.68 6.37 11.78
CA ILE A 331 -10.71 6.25 12.89
C ILE A 331 -9.59 7.30 12.87
N GLY A 332 -9.12 7.71 11.69
CA GLY A 332 -8.12 8.76 11.56
C GLY A 332 -8.58 10.10 12.15
N ASN A 333 -9.88 10.40 12.14
CA ASN A 333 -10.42 11.62 12.75
C ASN A 333 -10.25 11.59 14.28
N LEU A 334 -10.38 10.40 14.90
CA LEU A 334 -10.08 10.19 16.32
C LEU A 334 -8.59 10.36 16.58
N LEU A 335 -7.75 9.67 15.82
CA LEU A 335 -6.29 9.66 16.04
C LEU A 335 -5.69 11.05 15.94
N VAL A 336 -6.10 11.82 14.94
CA VAL A 336 -5.57 13.16 14.68
C VAL A 336 -6.15 14.16 15.67
N GLY A 337 -7.45 14.05 15.97
CA GLY A 337 -8.10 14.86 16.99
C GLY A 337 -7.41 14.71 18.35
N LEU A 338 -7.20 13.48 18.79
CA LEU A 338 -6.49 13.14 20.03
C LEU A 338 -5.03 13.59 19.98
N SER A 339 -4.30 13.32 18.88
CA SER A 339 -2.91 13.75 18.72
C SER A 339 -2.76 15.27 18.88
N LYS A 340 -3.64 16.06 18.23
CA LYS A 340 -3.65 17.52 18.36
C LYS A 340 -3.92 17.96 19.80
N VAL A 341 -4.94 17.40 20.44
CA VAL A 341 -5.27 17.68 21.85
C VAL A 341 -4.09 17.35 22.78
N CYS A 342 -3.49 16.17 22.66
CA CYS A 342 -2.31 15.76 23.43
C CYS A 342 -1.08 16.65 23.18
N SER A 343 -0.96 17.22 21.98
CA SER A 343 0.10 18.18 21.62
C SER A 343 -0.20 19.64 21.98
N GLY A 344 -1.32 19.91 22.67
CA GLY A 344 -1.73 21.27 23.05
C GLY A 344 -2.23 22.14 21.89
N ARG A 345 -2.57 21.55 20.75
CA ARG A 345 -3.11 22.25 19.58
C ARG A 345 -4.64 22.31 19.63
N ASN A 346 -5.19 23.47 19.30
CA ASN A 346 -6.64 23.65 19.20
C ASN A 346 -7.21 22.93 17.96
N LEU A 347 -8.34 22.25 18.14
CA LEU A 347 -9.16 21.73 17.06
C LEU A 347 -10.11 22.83 16.55
N THR A 348 -10.30 22.90 15.24
CA THR A 348 -11.40 23.67 14.64
C THR A 348 -12.75 23.03 14.96
N GLU A 349 -13.86 23.77 14.89
CA GLU A 349 -15.20 23.22 15.16
C GLU A 349 -15.55 22.05 14.22
N ALA A 350 -15.09 22.09 12.97
CA ALA A 350 -15.29 21.01 12.02
C ALA A 350 -14.50 19.74 12.41
N GLU A 351 -13.26 19.89 12.88
CA GLU A 351 -12.45 18.79 13.39
C GLU A 351 -13.02 18.20 14.68
N LYS A 352 -13.48 19.04 15.62
CA LYS A 352 -14.18 18.59 16.83
C LYS A 352 -15.41 17.76 16.48
N THR A 353 -16.25 18.28 15.58
CA THR A 353 -17.47 17.58 15.12
C THR A 353 -17.11 16.24 14.48
N SER A 354 -16.09 16.22 13.62
CA SER A 354 -15.63 15.00 12.94
C SER A 354 -15.09 13.95 13.93
N MET A 355 -14.29 14.38 14.90
CA MET A 355 -13.78 13.52 15.98
C MET A 355 -14.92 12.93 16.83
N VAL A 356 -15.88 13.75 17.25
CA VAL A 356 -17.05 13.29 18.03
C VAL A 356 -17.90 12.30 17.23
N ASN A 357 -18.10 12.55 15.93
CA ASN A 357 -18.84 11.62 15.08
C ASN A 357 -18.12 10.29 14.92
N ALA A 358 -16.79 10.28 14.80
CA ALA A 358 -16.00 9.06 14.78
C ALA A 358 -16.01 8.31 16.12
N LEU A 359 -16.10 9.02 17.25
CA LEU A 359 -16.23 8.40 18.58
C LEU A 359 -17.61 7.76 18.77
N LYS A 360 -18.66 8.37 18.21
CA LYS A 360 -20.04 7.89 18.30
C LYS A 360 -20.33 6.74 17.33
N ASP A 361 -19.53 6.59 16.28
CA ASP A 361 -19.68 5.49 15.34
C ASP A 361 -19.22 4.17 16.00
N PRO A 362 -20.10 3.16 16.18
CA PRO A 362 -19.75 1.93 16.88
C PRO A 362 -18.63 1.14 16.21
N LYS A 363 -18.50 1.23 14.88
CA LYS A 363 -17.48 0.52 14.13
C LYS A 363 -16.13 1.21 14.28
N GLU A 364 -16.08 2.53 14.09
CA GLU A 364 -14.83 3.29 14.20
C GLU A 364 -14.34 3.39 15.65
N SER A 365 -15.24 3.52 16.62
CA SER A 365 -14.90 3.48 18.05
C SER A 365 -14.42 2.10 18.49
N LYS A 366 -15.11 1.02 18.09
CA LYS A 366 -14.64 -0.35 18.34
C LYS A 366 -13.27 -0.57 17.70
N LEU A 367 -13.07 -0.18 16.43
CA LEU A 367 -11.77 -0.29 15.78
C LEU A 367 -10.69 0.48 16.56
N PHE A 368 -11.00 1.68 17.05
CA PHE A 368 -10.08 2.46 17.88
C PHE A 368 -9.77 1.74 19.21
N PHE A 369 -10.76 1.26 19.95
CA PHE A 369 -10.52 0.56 21.23
C PHE A 369 -9.89 -0.82 21.05
N ASP A 370 -10.21 -1.56 20.00
CA ASP A 370 -9.56 -2.82 19.67
C ASP A 370 -8.08 -2.59 19.28
N THR A 371 -7.79 -1.44 18.65
CA THR A 371 -6.42 -1.08 18.24
C THR A 371 -5.60 -0.46 19.38
N PHE A 372 -6.22 0.32 20.28
CA PHE A 372 -5.53 1.18 21.25
C PHE A 372 -5.99 1.03 22.72
N GLY A 373 -7.08 0.34 22.98
CA GLY A 373 -7.58 0.04 24.32
C GLY A 373 -6.86 -1.18 24.91
N TYR A 374 -6.56 -1.13 26.21
CA TYR A 374 -6.14 -2.32 26.96
C TYR A 374 -7.24 -3.39 26.87
N PRO A 375 -6.89 -4.69 26.74
CA PRO A 375 -7.89 -5.75 26.75
C PRO A 375 -8.61 -5.76 28.11
N LYS A 376 -9.91 -6.04 28.05
CA LYS A 376 -10.74 -6.33 29.22
C LYS A 376 -10.17 -7.46 30.07
#